data_AF-A0AA42E5F7-F1
#
_entry.id   AF-A0AA42E5F7-F1
#
_cell.length_a   1.000
_cell.length_b   1.000
_cell.length_c   1.000
_cell.angle_alpha   90.00
_cell.angle_beta   90.00
_cell.angle_gamma   90.00
#
_symmetry.space_group_name_H-M   'P 1'
#
loop_
_entity.id
_entity.type
_entity.pdbx_description
1 polymer ?
#
loop_
_entity_poly.entity_id
_entity_poly.type
_entity_poly.pdbx_seq_one_letter_code
_entity_poly.pdbx_strand_id
1 'polypeptide(L)'
;MTAIAAPSRRLRWSGWLLGFALGGFYDGILLHQILQWHHLLLGVDAAPFRDVRVQVLADGLFHALMYAIALAGGWLLWRGRAALDAAGAGRGLVADLLIGFGAWHVVDAVLFHWVLAIHRLRMDVAEPLPWDIGWLVAFGLLP
;
A
#
# COMPACT_ATOMS: atom_id res chain seq x y z
N MET A 1 22.42 17.24 -25.33
CA MET A 1 21.33 17.23 -24.34
C MET A 1 20.22 16.34 -24.89
N THR A 2 20.13 15.10 -24.45
CA THR A 2 19.05 14.18 -24.83
C THR A 2 17.77 14.65 -24.14
N ALA A 3 16.77 15.06 -24.91
CA ALA A 3 15.47 15.43 -24.37
C ALA A 3 14.86 14.21 -23.67
N ILE A 4 14.57 14.34 -22.38
CA ILE A 4 13.85 13.32 -21.63
C ILE A 4 12.41 13.35 -22.15
N ALA A 5 12.02 12.34 -22.92
CA ALA A 5 10.63 12.19 -23.33
C ALA A 5 9.76 12.02 -22.08
N ALA A 6 8.65 12.77 -21.99
CA ALA A 6 7.74 12.66 -20.86
C ALA A 6 7.22 11.21 -20.76
N PRO A 7 7.25 10.59 -19.56
CA PRO A 7 6.87 9.19 -19.42
C PRO A 7 5.40 9.00 -19.81
N SER A 8 5.12 7.91 -20.54
CA SER A 8 3.76 7.64 -21.00
C SER A 8 2.79 7.60 -19.81
N ARG A 9 1.60 8.20 -19.96
CA ARG A 9 0.58 8.21 -18.91
C ARG A 9 0.29 6.80 -18.37
N ARG A 10 0.28 5.80 -19.25
CA ARG A 10 0.06 4.40 -18.89
C ARG A 10 1.18 3.85 -18.01
N LEU A 11 2.44 4.16 -18.33
CA LEU A 11 3.59 3.70 -17.56
C LEU A 11 3.59 4.32 -16.15
N ARG A 12 3.27 5.61 -16.04
CA ARG A 12 3.14 6.28 -14.72
C ARG A 12 2.07 5.65 -13.84
N TRP A 13 0.86 5.50 -14.38
CA TRP A 13 -0.23 4.85 -13.66
C TRP A 13 0.08 3.39 -13.31
N SER A 14 0.85 2.68 -14.15
CA SER A 14 1.28 1.33 -13.80
C SER A 14 2.20 1.31 -12.58
N GLY A 15 3.16 2.23 -12.50
CA GLY A 15 4.02 2.39 -11.33
C GLY A 15 3.19 2.68 -10.08
N TRP A 16 2.33 3.70 -10.11
CA TRP A 16 1.50 4.07 -8.96
C TRP A 16 0.61 2.92 -8.47
N LEU A 17 -0.09 2.22 -9.36
CA LEU A 17 -0.98 1.12 -8.95
C LEU A 17 -0.21 -0.08 -8.42
N LEU A 18 0.90 -0.45 -9.07
CA LEU A 18 1.74 -1.55 -8.60
C LEU A 18 2.35 -1.22 -7.23
N GLY A 19 2.84 0.01 -7.07
CA GLY A 19 3.34 0.53 -5.81
C GLY A 19 2.30 0.46 -4.70
N PHE A 20 1.10 0.99 -4.95
CA PHE A 20 0.01 1.02 -3.99
C PHE A 20 -0.39 -0.39 -3.55
N ALA A 21 -0.52 -1.32 -4.49
CA ALA A 21 -0.80 -2.72 -4.18
C ALA A 21 0.34 -3.38 -3.39
N LEU A 22 1.61 -3.13 -3.75
CA LEU A 22 2.76 -3.65 -3.01
C LEU A 22 2.85 -3.07 -1.60
N GLY A 23 2.48 -1.81 -1.39
CA GLY A 23 2.32 -1.22 -0.06
C GLY A 23 1.25 -1.95 0.75
N GLY A 24 0.09 -2.19 0.16
CA GLY A 24 -0.98 -2.95 0.80
C GLY A 24 -0.61 -4.39 1.12
N PHE A 25 0.11 -5.07 0.23
CA PHE A 25 0.65 -6.40 0.52
C PHE A 25 1.72 -6.36 1.60
N TYR A 26 2.58 -5.34 1.62
CA TYR A 26 3.60 -5.19 2.65
C TYR A 26 2.95 -5.07 4.02
N ASP A 27 1.96 -4.19 4.15
CA ASP A 27 1.14 -4.03 5.34
C ASP A 27 0.40 -5.33 5.73
N GLY A 28 -0.41 -5.87 4.82
CA GLY A 28 -1.23 -7.06 5.10
C GLY A 28 -0.43 -8.33 5.38
N ILE A 29 0.71 -8.53 4.73
CA ILE A 29 1.53 -9.73 4.94
C ILE A 29 2.43 -9.53 6.16
N LEU A 30 3.18 -8.42 6.20
CA LEU A 30 4.14 -8.22 7.27
C LEU A 30 3.42 -7.93 8.60
N LEU A 31 2.51 -6.96 8.62
CA LEU A 31 1.91 -6.49 9.87
C LEU A 31 0.74 -7.36 10.31
N HIS A 32 -0.15 -7.79 9.40
CA HIS A 32 -1.30 -8.60 9.81
C HIS A 32 -0.99 -10.08 10.00
N GLN A 33 -0.10 -10.66 9.17
CA GLN A 33 0.08 -12.11 9.13
C GLN A 33 1.38 -12.58 9.81
N ILE A 34 2.52 -11.96 9.49
CA ILE A 34 3.83 -12.36 10.03
C ILE A 34 4.01 -11.83 11.46
N LEU A 35 3.85 -10.53 11.64
CA LEU A 35 4.03 -9.87 12.94
C LEU A 35 2.77 -9.90 13.79
N GLN A 36 1.60 -9.97 13.15
CA GLN A 36 0.28 -10.00 13.81
C GLN A 36 0.06 -8.81 14.76
N TRP A 37 0.62 -7.65 14.42
CA TRP A 37 0.52 -6.44 15.25
C TRP A 37 -0.89 -5.86 15.24
N HIS A 38 -1.62 -6.05 14.15
CA HIS A 38 -3.02 -5.68 14.01
C HIS A 38 -3.69 -6.46 12.88
N HIS A 39 -5.01 -6.43 12.85
CA HIS A 39 -5.84 -6.88 11.72
C HIS A 39 -6.72 -5.72 11.25
N LEU A 40 -7.24 -5.80 10.03
CA LEU A 40 -7.97 -4.70 9.38
C LEU A 40 -9.13 -4.13 10.23
N LEU A 41 -9.80 -4.96 11.02
CA LEU A 41 -11.00 -4.57 11.78
C LEU A 41 -10.78 -4.63 13.28
N LEU A 42 -9.52 -4.65 13.75
CA LEU A 42 -9.21 -4.87 15.16
C LEU A 42 -9.75 -3.78 16.10
N GLY A 43 -9.81 -2.53 15.63
CA GLY A 43 -10.39 -1.39 16.34
C GLY A 43 -11.92 -1.34 16.33
N VAL A 44 -12.60 -2.21 15.58
CA VAL A 44 -14.06 -2.26 15.53
C VAL A 44 -14.60 -3.09 16.70
N ASP A 45 -15.06 -2.40 17.76
CA ASP A 45 -15.46 -3.03 19.01
C ASP A 45 -16.88 -3.64 19.01
N ALA A 46 -17.20 -4.43 17.98
CA ALA A 46 -18.44 -5.21 17.93
C ALA A 46 -18.15 -6.70 17.98
N ALA A 47 -19.03 -7.47 18.63
CA ALA A 47 -18.80 -8.89 18.94
C ALA A 47 -18.35 -9.75 17.74
N PRO A 48 -18.90 -9.61 16.51
CA PRO A 48 -18.44 -10.42 15.37
C PRO A 48 -16.98 -10.18 14.99
N PHE A 49 -16.46 -8.96 15.15
CA PHE A 49 -15.09 -8.61 14.77
C PHE A 49 -14.04 -9.06 15.80
N ARG A 50 -14.46 -9.53 16.98
CA ARG A 50 -13.53 -10.15 17.94
C ARG A 50 -13.17 -11.59 17.57
N ASP A 51 -13.87 -12.20 16.61
CA ASP A 51 -13.53 -13.53 16.09
C ASP A 51 -12.37 -13.45 15.09
N VAL A 52 -11.31 -14.19 15.35
CA VAL A 52 -10.13 -14.30 14.48
C VAL A 52 -10.48 -14.75 13.05
N ARG A 53 -11.53 -15.55 12.88
CA ARG A 53 -11.98 -15.99 11.54
C ARG A 53 -12.51 -14.82 10.72
N VAL A 54 -13.17 -13.85 11.36
CA VAL A 54 -13.66 -12.63 10.71
C VAL A 54 -12.51 -11.70 10.37
N GLN A 55 -11.52 -11.57 11.26
CA GLN A 55 -10.30 -10.79 11.00
C GLN A 55 -9.50 -11.36 9.82
N VAL A 56 -9.27 -12.67 9.81
CA VAL A 56 -8.59 -13.37 8.70
C VAL A 56 -9.37 -13.26 7.39
N LEU A 57 -10.71 -13.32 7.43
CA LEU A 57 -11.53 -13.08 6.25
C LEU A 57 -11.36 -11.64 5.74
N ALA A 58 -11.43 -10.66 6.62
CA ALA A 58 -11.27 -9.25 6.27
C ALA A 58 -9.89 -8.98 5.66
N ASP A 59 -8.83 -9.51 6.26
CA ASP A 59 -7.46 -9.45 5.72
C ASP A 59 -7.38 -10.11 4.34
N GLY A 60 -8.00 -11.29 4.16
CA GLY A 60 -8.04 -11.98 2.87
C GLY A 60 -8.76 -11.18 1.78
N LEU A 61 -9.88 -10.53 2.11
CA LEU A 61 -10.60 -9.64 1.19
C LEU A 61 -9.77 -8.40 0.84
N PHE A 62 -9.05 -7.85 1.82
CA PHE A 62 -8.10 -6.77 1.59
C PHE A 62 -6.98 -7.19 0.62
N HIS A 63 -6.38 -8.37 0.80
CA HIS A 63 -5.38 -8.90 -0.14
C HIS A 63 -5.98 -9.13 -1.54
N ALA A 64 -7.22 -9.63 -1.64
CA ALA A 64 -7.89 -9.80 -2.93
C ALA A 64 -8.09 -8.47 -3.66
N LEU A 65 -8.41 -7.39 -2.93
CA LEU A 65 -8.45 -6.03 -3.48
C LEU A 65 -7.07 -5.59 -3.97
N MET A 66 -6.01 -5.81 -3.19
CA MET A 66 -4.64 -5.49 -3.62
C MET A 66 -4.22 -6.28 -4.87
N TYR A 67 -4.64 -7.55 -5.01
CA TYR A 67 -4.43 -8.31 -6.24
C TYR A 67 -5.14 -7.68 -7.44
N ALA A 68 -6.38 -7.23 -7.29
CA ALA A 68 -7.11 -6.56 -8.37
C ALA A 68 -6.39 -5.27 -8.81
N ILE A 69 -5.91 -4.47 -7.86
CA ILE A 69 -5.12 -3.25 -8.14
C ILE A 69 -3.80 -3.61 -8.82
N ALA A 70 -3.07 -4.62 -8.34
CA ALA A 70 -1.83 -5.09 -8.94
C ALA A 70 -2.04 -5.60 -10.37
N LEU A 71 -3.11 -6.34 -10.64
CA LEU A 71 -3.46 -6.81 -11.98
C LEU A 71 -3.76 -5.64 -12.92
N ALA A 72 -4.49 -4.62 -12.45
CA ALA A 72 -4.72 -3.39 -13.22
C ALA A 72 -3.41 -2.65 -13.54
N GLY A 73 -2.52 -2.51 -12.54
CA GLY A 73 -1.19 -1.93 -12.72
C GLY A 73 -0.33 -2.72 -13.71
N GLY A 74 -0.27 -4.04 -13.57
CA GLY A 74 0.44 -4.95 -14.46
C GLY A 74 -0.11 -4.92 -15.88
N TRP A 75 -1.44 -4.82 -16.04
CA TRP A 75 -2.06 -4.64 -17.36
C TRP A 75 -1.66 -3.31 -18.01
N LEU A 76 -1.64 -2.21 -17.27
CA LEU A 76 -1.18 -0.92 -17.78
C LEU A 76 0.31 -0.94 -18.14
N LEU A 77 1.14 -1.61 -17.33
CA LEU A 77 2.56 -1.82 -17.62
C LEU A 77 2.71 -2.60 -18.92
N TRP A 78 1.99 -3.72 -19.06
CA TRP A 78 1.99 -4.52 -20.28
C TRP A 78 1.59 -3.68 -21.50
N ARG A 79 0.49 -2.92 -21.42
CA ARG A 79 0.02 -2.06 -22.52
C ARG A 79 0.92 -0.85 -22.79
N GLY A 80 1.74 -0.45 -21.83
CA GLY A 80 2.67 0.68 -21.91
C GLY A 80 4.12 0.29 -22.16
N ARG A 81 4.43 -1.02 -22.25
CA ARG A 81 5.80 -1.55 -22.22
C ARG A 81 6.74 -0.99 -23.29
N ALA A 82 6.22 -0.62 -24.47
CA ALA A 82 7.03 0.01 -25.52
C ALA A 82 7.63 1.37 -25.08
N ALA A 83 7.03 2.04 -24.08
CA ALA A 83 7.58 3.28 -23.54
C ALA A 83 8.78 3.06 -22.60
N LEU A 84 9.11 1.80 -22.25
CA LEU A 84 10.27 1.47 -21.41
C LEU A 84 11.61 1.66 -22.15
N ASP A 85 11.60 1.65 -23.48
CA ASP A 85 12.81 1.84 -24.30
C ASP A 85 13.33 3.29 -24.24
N ALA A 86 12.52 4.23 -23.73
CA ALA A 86 12.93 5.62 -23.56
C ALA A 86 14.00 5.74 -22.45
N ALA A 87 15.02 6.58 -22.70
CA ALA A 87 16.08 6.82 -21.74
C ALA A 87 15.51 7.32 -20.39
N GLY A 88 15.82 6.59 -19.30
CA GLY A 88 15.36 6.91 -17.95
C GLY A 88 13.96 6.40 -17.58
N ALA A 89 13.23 5.75 -18.50
CA ALA A 89 11.87 5.25 -18.23
C ALA A 89 11.81 4.24 -17.08
N GLY A 90 12.81 3.36 -16.95
CA GLY A 90 12.91 2.42 -15.83
C GLY A 90 13.04 3.12 -14.47
N ARG A 91 13.88 4.17 -14.39
CA ARG A 91 14.01 4.98 -13.16
C ARG A 91 12.72 5.71 -12.84
N GLY A 92 12.04 6.26 -13.85
CA GLY A 92 10.73 6.87 -13.69
C GLY A 92 9.68 5.89 -13.17
N LEU A 93 9.65 4.67 -13.72
CA LEU A 93 8.74 3.62 -13.26
C LEU A 93 9.01 3.23 -11.79
N VAL A 94 10.28 3.11 -11.39
CA VAL A 94 10.64 2.83 -9.98
C VAL A 94 10.20 3.98 -9.08
N ALA A 95 10.42 5.24 -9.47
CA ALA A 95 9.97 6.39 -8.70
C ALA A 95 8.43 6.41 -8.56
N ASP A 96 7.69 6.16 -9.64
CA ASP A 96 6.23 6.03 -9.59
C ASP A 96 5.80 4.83 -8.71
N LEU A 97 6.52 3.71 -8.74
CA LEU A 97 6.25 2.59 -7.83
C LEU A 97 6.45 2.98 -6.37
N LEU A 98 7.54 3.67 -6.01
CA LEU A 98 7.78 4.15 -4.65
C LEU A 98 6.72 5.17 -4.20
N ILE A 99 6.32 6.09 -5.07
CA ILE A 99 5.22 7.02 -4.80
C ILE A 99 3.91 6.27 -4.52
N GLY A 100 3.59 5.24 -5.31
CA GLY A 100 2.41 4.41 -5.08
C GLY A 100 2.48 3.67 -3.75
N PHE A 101 3.63 3.11 -3.42
CA PHE A 101 3.89 2.40 -2.16
C PHE A 101 3.71 3.34 -0.95
N GLY A 102 4.28 4.54 -1.02
CA GLY A 102 4.10 5.56 0.01
C GLY A 102 2.64 6.01 0.13
N ALA A 103 1.95 6.19 -1.00
CA ALA A 103 0.55 6.60 -1.01
C ALA A 103 -0.37 5.61 -0.28
N TRP A 104 -0.13 4.30 -0.36
CA TRP A 104 -0.87 3.32 0.45
C TRP A 104 -0.70 3.59 1.94
N HIS A 105 0.53 3.74 2.42
CA HIS A 105 0.82 3.97 3.84
C HIS A 105 0.28 5.30 4.37
N VAL A 106 0.24 6.33 3.51
CA VAL A 106 -0.44 7.60 3.82
C VAL A 106 -1.94 7.38 3.97
N VAL A 107 -2.57 6.66 3.02
CA VAL A 107 -4.00 6.33 3.10
C VAL A 107 -4.29 5.53 4.36
N ASP A 108 -3.49 4.51 4.66
CA ASP A 108 -3.67 3.66 5.83
C ASP A 108 -3.57 4.44 7.15
N ALA A 109 -2.47 5.18 7.34
CA ALA A 109 -2.29 5.97 8.55
C ALA A 109 -3.36 7.07 8.71
N VAL A 110 -3.67 7.83 7.65
CA VAL A 110 -4.59 8.95 7.79
C VAL A 110 -6.04 8.46 7.84
N LEU A 111 -6.46 7.66 6.87
CA LEU A 111 -7.85 7.25 6.74
C LEU A 111 -8.20 6.16 7.75
N PHE A 112 -7.45 5.06 7.81
CA PHE A 112 -7.83 3.91 8.61
C PHE A 112 -7.40 4.04 10.07
N HIS A 113 -6.20 4.56 10.35
CA HIS A 113 -5.74 4.70 11.74
C HIS A 113 -6.32 5.91 12.47
N TRP A 114 -6.42 7.06 11.80
CA TRP A 114 -6.75 8.32 12.49
C TRP A 114 -8.17 8.81 12.26
N VAL A 115 -8.67 8.73 11.02
CA VAL A 115 -10.04 9.19 10.71
C VAL A 115 -11.08 8.15 11.10
N LEU A 116 -10.91 6.92 10.61
CA LEU A 116 -11.86 5.82 10.86
C LEU A 116 -11.54 5.06 12.15
N ALA A 117 -10.29 5.08 12.59
CA ALA A 117 -9.80 4.38 13.78
C ALA A 117 -10.20 2.89 13.82
N ILE A 118 -10.23 2.22 12.66
CA ILE A 118 -10.62 0.82 12.54
C ILE A 118 -9.49 -0.16 12.89
N HIS A 119 -8.25 0.32 12.91
CA HIS A 119 -7.06 -0.34 13.45
C HIS A 119 -5.99 0.74 13.73
N ARG A 120 -4.88 0.38 14.39
CA ARG A 120 -3.66 1.20 14.48
C ARG A 120 -2.48 0.30 14.15
N LEU A 121 -1.31 0.87 13.87
CA LEU A 121 -0.13 0.08 13.47
C LEU A 121 0.22 -0.99 14.51
N ARG A 122 0.10 -0.64 15.79
CA ARG A 122 0.46 -1.53 16.89
C ARG A 122 -0.46 -1.29 18.08
N MET A 123 -1.39 -2.21 18.31
CA MET A 123 -2.46 -2.07 19.31
C MET A 123 -2.11 -2.70 20.68
N ASP A 124 -1.04 -3.49 20.77
CA ASP A 124 -0.60 -4.19 21.99
C ASP A 124 0.32 -3.35 22.90
N VAL A 125 0.46 -2.05 22.62
CA VAL A 125 1.35 -1.12 23.36
C VAL A 125 0.57 -0.01 24.04
N ALA A 126 1.15 0.57 25.09
CA ALA A 126 0.52 1.65 25.87
C ALA A 126 0.26 2.91 25.02
N GLU A 127 1.17 3.26 24.11
CA GLU A 127 1.08 4.47 23.27
C GLU A 127 1.24 4.09 21.78
N PRO A 128 0.14 3.92 21.03
CA PRO A 128 0.20 3.53 19.61
C PRO A 128 0.67 4.65 18.66
N LEU A 129 0.44 5.92 19.01
CA LEU A 129 0.66 7.05 18.09
C LEU A 129 2.13 7.19 17.59
N PRO A 130 3.18 7.03 18.42
CA PRO A 130 4.57 7.09 17.95
C PRO A 130 4.89 6.03 16.89
N TRP A 131 4.25 4.86 16.96
CA TRP A 131 4.42 3.79 15.98
C TRP A 131 3.81 4.19 14.64
N ASP A 132 2.57 4.70 14.64
CA ASP A 132 1.93 5.20 13.42
C ASP A 132 2.76 6.29 12.73
N ILE A 133 3.28 7.26 13.50
CA ILE A 133 4.10 8.35 12.97
C ILE A 133 5.41 7.82 12.39
N GLY A 134 6.10 6.94 13.13
CA GLY A 134 7.36 6.33 12.67
C GLY A 134 7.18 5.56 11.36
N TRP A 135 6.08 4.80 11.26
CA TRP A 135 5.75 4.04 10.06
C TRP A 135 5.38 4.93 8.88
N LEU A 136 4.54 5.94 9.10
CA LEU A 136 4.17 6.92 8.08
C LEU A 136 5.39 7.64 7.52
N VAL A 137 6.33 8.05 8.37
CA VAL A 137 7.57 8.69 7.92
C VAL A 137 8.41 7.70 7.12
N ALA A 138 8.67 6.50 7.66
CA ALA A 138 9.57 5.53 7.06
C ALA A 138 9.08 4.96 5.73
N PHE A 139 7.77 4.72 5.60
CA PHE A 139 7.19 4.00 4.45
C PHE A 139 6.18 4.80 3.66
N GLY A 140 5.63 5.88 4.22
CA GLY A 140 4.69 6.77 3.53
C GLY A 140 5.33 8.00 2.88
N LEU A 141 6.34 8.59 3.53
CA LEU A 141 6.91 9.88 3.13
C LEU A 141 8.36 9.81 2.62
N LEU A 142 9.17 8.88 3.13
CA LEU A 142 10.58 8.74 2.74
C LEU A 142 10.81 8.05 1.38
N PRO A 143 10.07 7.00 1.00
CA PRO A 143 10.26 6.32 -0.29
C PRO A 143 10.04 7.25 -1.50
#